data_AF-A0A4R3L096-F1
#
_entry.id   AF-A0A4R3L096-F1
#
_cell.length_a   1.000
_cell.length_b   1.000
_cell.length_c   1.000
_cell.angle_alpha   90.00
_cell.angle_beta   90.00
_cell.angle_gamma   90.00
#
_symmetry.space_group_name_H-M   'P 1'
#
loop_
_entity.id
_entity.type
_entity.pdbx_description
1 polymer ?
#
loop_
_entity_poly.entity_id
_entity_poly.type
_entity_poly.pdbx_seq_one_letter_code
_entity_poly.pdbx_strand_id
1 'polypeptide(L)'
;MVFFFKSKKRKEAEFMAPQWIKQINESANLVNNTKNPDTFFSRYEFMISKVKDLISAQKYLRFKGDKPIDMLKQINDKKIYTINDFIDRYYNDIVNQINKLKTEKAKQKRVDKFYSSLIPYFDQMEQENIDKIKELHTNLKNNNALESKENVNLPEKDPK
;
A
#
# COMPACT_ATOMS: atom_id res chain seq x y z
N MET A 1 -4.13 4.37 -46.53
CA MET A 1 -4.21 3.47 -45.35
C MET A 1 -4.14 4.20 -43.99
N VAL A 2 -3.25 5.17 -43.78
CA VAL A 2 -3.00 5.83 -42.47
C VAL A 2 -4.24 6.48 -41.83
N PHE A 3 -5.14 7.08 -42.63
CA PHE A 3 -6.35 7.74 -42.12
C PHE A 3 -7.38 6.79 -41.46
N PHE A 4 -7.55 5.57 -41.99
CA PHE A 4 -8.48 4.57 -41.44
C PHE A 4 -7.99 4.01 -40.09
N PHE A 5 -6.66 3.82 -39.93
CA PHE A 5 -6.09 3.34 -38.66
C PHE A 5 -6.16 4.39 -37.55
N LYS A 6 -6.00 5.69 -37.88
CA LYS A 6 -6.10 6.78 -36.92
C LYS A 6 -7.51 6.94 -36.37
N SER A 7 -8.54 6.73 -37.19
CA SER A 7 -9.94 6.81 -36.72
C SER A 7 -10.34 5.64 -35.82
N LYS A 8 -9.85 4.42 -36.09
CA LYS A 8 -10.09 3.24 -35.24
C LYS A 8 -9.48 3.41 -33.85
N LYS A 9 -8.19 3.77 -33.76
CA LYS A 9 -7.50 4.00 -32.47
C LYS A 9 -8.13 5.11 -31.65
N ARG A 10 -8.65 6.15 -32.32
CA ARG A 10 -9.40 7.21 -31.65
C ARG A 10 -10.70 6.70 -31.02
N LYS A 11 -11.52 5.95 -31.77
CA LYS A 11 -12.77 5.37 -31.23
C LYS A 11 -12.52 4.43 -30.05
N GLU A 12 -11.48 3.61 -30.14
CA GLU A 12 -11.04 2.74 -29.04
C GLU A 12 -10.65 3.56 -27.81
N ALA A 13 -9.85 4.61 -27.98
CA ALA A 13 -9.49 5.51 -26.88
C ALA A 13 -10.72 6.20 -26.28
N GLU A 14 -11.67 6.68 -27.11
CA GLU A 14 -12.92 7.30 -26.65
C GLU A 14 -13.77 6.33 -25.81
N PHE A 15 -13.78 5.04 -26.16
CA PHE A 15 -14.50 3.99 -25.42
C PHE A 15 -13.78 3.58 -24.13
N MET A 16 -12.44 3.45 -24.16
CA MET A 16 -11.66 2.92 -23.04
C MET A 16 -11.32 3.95 -21.97
N ALA A 17 -11.10 5.21 -22.34
CA ALA A 17 -10.68 6.25 -21.40
C ALA A 17 -11.63 6.42 -20.19
N PRO A 18 -12.96 6.41 -20.35
CA PRO A 18 -13.89 6.43 -19.20
C PRO A 18 -13.73 5.22 -18.28
N GLN A 19 -13.44 4.03 -18.83
CA GLN A 19 -13.23 2.81 -18.04
C GLN A 19 -11.94 2.89 -17.23
N TRP A 20 -10.85 3.38 -17.83
CA TRP A 20 -9.60 3.59 -17.11
C TRP A 20 -9.73 4.61 -15.99
N ILE A 21 -10.49 5.71 -16.22
CA ILE A 21 -10.79 6.69 -15.16
C ILE A 21 -11.53 6.04 -14.00
N LYS A 22 -12.56 5.23 -14.28
CA LYS A 22 -13.29 4.47 -13.25
C LYS A 22 -12.35 3.55 -12.46
N GLN A 23 -11.50 2.80 -13.15
CA GLN A 23 -10.51 1.90 -12.55
C GLN A 23 -9.47 2.62 -11.69
N ILE A 24 -9.03 3.82 -12.10
CA ILE A 24 -8.14 4.67 -11.31
C ILE A 24 -8.83 5.08 -10.01
N ASN A 25 -10.07 5.56 -10.08
CA ASN A 25 -10.81 6.01 -8.89
C ASN A 25 -11.08 4.85 -7.92
N GLU A 26 -11.47 3.68 -8.42
CA GLU A 26 -11.64 2.46 -7.60
C GLU A 26 -10.34 2.04 -6.93
N SER A 27 -9.22 2.10 -7.67
CA SER A 27 -7.90 1.75 -7.14
C SER A 27 -7.41 2.75 -6.11
N ALA A 28 -7.60 4.06 -6.34
CA ALA A 28 -7.29 5.11 -5.38
C ALA A 28 -8.08 4.91 -4.07
N ASN A 29 -9.36 4.56 -4.17
CA ASN A 29 -10.17 4.23 -2.99
C ASN A 29 -9.60 3.04 -2.21
N LEU A 30 -9.17 1.98 -2.89
CA LEU A 30 -8.56 0.83 -2.22
C LEU A 30 -7.20 1.16 -1.60
N VAL A 31 -6.34 1.88 -2.31
CA VAL A 31 -5.03 2.35 -1.84
C VAL A 31 -5.18 3.14 -0.53
N ASN A 32 -6.17 4.02 -0.45
CA ASN A 32 -6.38 4.89 0.71
C ASN A 32 -7.00 4.17 1.93
N ASN A 33 -7.62 3.01 1.76
CA ASN A 33 -8.41 2.38 2.83
C ASN A 33 -7.92 0.99 3.26
N THR A 34 -7.20 0.27 2.39
CA THR A 34 -6.77 -1.09 2.69
C THR A 34 -5.69 -1.12 3.78
N LYS A 35 -5.67 -2.25 4.50
CA LYS A 35 -4.62 -2.65 5.45
C LYS A 35 -3.85 -3.88 4.95
N ASN A 36 -4.22 -4.43 3.80
CA ASN A 36 -3.59 -5.62 3.24
C ASN A 36 -2.48 -5.21 2.24
N PRO A 37 -1.21 -5.60 2.47
CA PRO A 37 -0.09 -5.26 1.59
C PRO A 37 -0.31 -5.60 0.12
N ASP A 38 -0.71 -6.84 -0.17
CA ASP A 38 -0.91 -7.30 -1.55
C ASP A 38 -1.95 -6.45 -2.29
N THR A 39 -3.05 -6.12 -1.61
CA THR A 39 -4.09 -5.25 -2.16
C THR A 39 -3.58 -3.83 -2.36
N PHE A 40 -2.79 -3.29 -1.42
CA PHE A 40 -2.23 -1.95 -1.56
C PHE A 40 -1.31 -1.85 -2.77
N PHE A 41 -0.26 -2.67 -2.83
CA PHE A 41 0.77 -2.57 -3.87
C PHE A 41 0.21 -2.93 -5.25
N SER A 42 -0.61 -3.98 -5.36
CA SER A 42 -1.26 -4.32 -6.64
C SER A 42 -2.16 -3.21 -7.16
N ARG A 43 -2.92 -2.54 -6.29
CA ARG A 43 -3.80 -1.42 -6.68
C ARG A 43 -3.02 -0.15 -6.99
N TYR A 44 -1.94 0.11 -6.27
CA TYR A 44 -1.07 1.24 -6.53
C TYR A 44 -0.41 1.12 -7.92
N GLU A 45 0.18 -0.03 -8.23
CA GLU A 45 0.77 -0.30 -9.55
C GLU A 45 -0.30 -0.28 -10.65
N PHE A 46 -1.44 -0.94 -10.43
CA PHE A 46 -2.53 -0.96 -11.40
C PHE A 46 -3.05 0.45 -11.71
N MET A 47 -3.23 1.30 -10.69
CA MET A 47 -3.59 2.70 -10.87
C MET A 47 -2.59 3.45 -11.77
N ILE A 48 -1.29 3.33 -11.50
CA ILE A 48 -0.23 3.92 -12.33
C ILE A 48 -0.31 3.41 -13.77
N SER A 49 -0.54 2.11 -13.97
CA SER A 49 -0.66 1.53 -15.32
C SER A 49 -1.83 2.15 -16.10
N LYS A 50 -2.99 2.35 -15.45
CA LYS A 50 -4.16 2.96 -16.10
C LYS A 50 -3.94 4.44 -16.41
N VAL A 51 -3.20 5.17 -15.57
CA VAL A 51 -2.79 6.54 -15.88
C VAL A 51 -1.87 6.58 -17.11
N LYS A 52 -0.93 5.63 -17.24
CA LYS A 52 -0.08 5.51 -18.44
C LYS A 52 -0.90 5.19 -19.71
N ASP A 53 -1.96 4.39 -19.59
CA ASP A 53 -2.90 4.15 -20.70
C ASP A 53 -3.60 5.45 -21.12
N LEU A 54 -4.05 6.27 -20.15
CA LEU A 54 -4.64 7.58 -20.43
C LEU A 54 -3.65 8.56 -21.08
N ILE A 55 -2.38 8.59 -20.64
CA ILE A 55 -1.32 9.38 -21.28
C ILE A 55 -1.16 8.97 -22.75
N SER A 56 -1.15 7.67 -23.03
CA SER A 56 -1.06 7.16 -24.40
C SER A 56 -2.25 7.58 -25.27
N ALA A 57 -3.44 7.69 -24.67
CA ALA A 57 -4.65 8.16 -25.32
C ALA A 57 -4.71 9.68 -25.55
N GLN A 58 -3.88 10.50 -24.90
CA GLN A 58 -3.82 11.97 -25.12
C GLN A 58 -3.51 12.35 -26.58
N LYS A 59 -2.87 11.45 -27.34
CA LYS A 59 -2.63 11.64 -28.79
C LYS A 59 -3.92 11.71 -29.61
N TYR A 60 -5.02 11.18 -29.08
CA TYR A 60 -6.31 11.07 -29.76
C TYR A 60 -7.43 11.87 -29.08
N LEU A 61 -7.31 12.10 -27.77
CA LEU A 61 -8.35 12.69 -26.92
C LEU A 61 -7.92 14.03 -26.31
N ARG A 62 -8.88 14.92 -26.10
CA ARG A 62 -8.71 16.11 -25.26
C ARG A 62 -9.38 15.86 -23.91
N PHE A 63 -8.63 16.00 -22.83
CA PHE A 63 -9.14 15.86 -21.46
C PHE A 63 -9.62 17.23 -20.96
N LYS A 64 -10.79 17.27 -20.31
CA LYS A 64 -11.41 18.51 -19.78
C LYS A 64 -11.05 18.80 -18.31
N GLY A 65 -10.42 17.86 -17.62
CA GLY A 65 -9.95 18.00 -16.23
C GLY A 65 -8.42 17.87 -16.15
N ASP A 66 -7.92 17.33 -15.03
CA ASP A 66 -6.49 17.06 -14.86
C ASP A 66 -5.94 16.27 -16.04
N LYS A 67 -4.81 16.72 -16.57
CA LYS A 67 -4.16 15.99 -17.65
C LYS A 67 -3.59 14.70 -17.04
N PRO A 68 -3.72 13.56 -17.74
CA PRO A 68 -3.11 12.30 -17.29
C PRO A 68 -1.63 12.39 -16.89
N ILE A 69 -0.86 13.29 -17.51
CA ILE A 69 0.55 13.53 -17.12
C ILE A 69 0.68 14.21 -15.76
N ASP A 70 -0.21 15.15 -15.45
CA ASP A 70 -0.25 15.84 -14.16
C ASP A 70 -0.71 14.87 -13.07
N MET A 71 -1.65 13.96 -13.38
CA MET A 71 -2.04 12.87 -12.48
C MET A 71 -0.84 11.97 -12.13
N LEU A 72 -0.06 11.55 -13.13
CA LEU A 72 1.13 10.72 -12.88
C LEU A 72 2.16 11.47 -12.03
N LYS A 73 2.36 12.76 -12.31
CA LYS A 73 3.24 13.62 -11.49
C LYS A 73 2.76 13.68 -10.04
N GLN A 74 1.46 13.91 -9.80
CA GLN A 74 0.90 13.95 -8.45
C GLN A 74 1.05 12.60 -7.71
N ILE A 75 0.87 11.47 -8.41
CA ILE A 75 1.07 10.13 -7.82
C ILE A 75 2.53 9.98 -7.37
N ASN A 76 3.48 10.34 -8.24
CA ASN A 76 4.91 10.23 -7.92
C ASN A 76 5.32 11.19 -6.79
N ASP A 77 4.88 12.45 -6.85
CA ASP A 77 5.17 13.47 -5.83
C ASP A 77 4.64 13.05 -4.44
N LYS A 78 3.55 12.29 -4.39
CA LYS A 78 2.92 11.80 -3.15
C LYS A 78 3.35 10.38 -2.76
N LYS A 79 4.19 9.69 -3.55
CA LYS A 79 4.49 8.26 -3.38
C LYS A 79 4.92 7.90 -1.97
N ILE A 80 5.91 8.61 -1.44
CA ILE A 80 6.44 8.37 -0.08
C ILE A 80 5.31 8.51 0.96
N TYR A 81 4.55 9.61 0.90
CA TYR A 81 3.45 9.88 1.82
C TYR A 81 2.35 8.82 1.74
N THR A 82 1.93 8.42 0.53
CA THR A 82 0.90 7.40 0.34
C THR A 82 1.33 6.04 0.88
N ILE A 83 2.59 5.65 0.66
CA ILE A 83 3.13 4.39 1.19
C ILE A 83 3.27 4.47 2.73
N ASN A 84 3.76 5.60 3.27
CA ASN A 84 3.89 5.81 4.71
C ASN A 84 2.54 5.74 5.45
N ASP A 85 1.49 6.33 4.87
CA ASP A 85 0.13 6.30 5.39
C ASP A 85 -0.47 4.88 5.36
N PHE A 86 -0.18 4.10 4.32
CA PHE A 86 -0.50 2.67 4.31
C PHE A 86 0.27 1.87 5.37
N ILE A 87 1.58 2.11 5.53
CA ILE A 87 2.41 1.47 6.56
C ILE A 87 1.80 1.70 7.94
N ASP A 88 1.36 2.93 8.24
CA ASP A 88 0.73 3.26 9.52
C ASP A 88 -0.59 2.50 9.73
N ARG A 89 -1.46 2.44 8.71
CA ARG A 89 -2.71 1.66 8.78
C ARG A 89 -2.42 0.18 9.04
N TYR A 90 -1.47 -0.40 8.31
CA TYR A 90 -1.13 -1.81 8.44
C TYR A 90 -0.47 -2.12 9.79
N TYR A 91 0.46 -1.27 10.23
CA TYR A 91 1.09 -1.36 11.54
C TYR A 91 0.06 -1.35 12.67
N ASN A 92 -0.87 -0.39 12.66
CA ASN A 92 -1.92 -0.31 13.66
C ASN A 92 -2.82 -1.55 13.66
N ASP A 93 -3.07 -2.15 12.49
CA ASP A 93 -3.80 -3.41 12.39
C ASP A 93 -3.03 -4.58 13.02
N ILE A 94 -1.72 -4.64 12.81
CA ILE A 94 -0.84 -5.64 13.43
C ILE A 94 -0.80 -5.48 14.95
N VAL A 95 -0.61 -4.27 15.47
CA VAL A 95 -0.65 -4.00 16.92
C VAL A 95 -1.97 -4.46 17.52
N ASN A 96 -3.10 -4.12 16.89
CA ASN A 96 -4.41 -4.56 17.34
C ASN A 96 -4.57 -6.09 17.32
N GLN A 97 -3.94 -6.78 16.36
CA GLN A 97 -3.94 -8.25 16.32
C GLN A 97 -3.05 -8.84 17.41
N ILE A 98 -1.87 -8.26 17.68
CA ILE A 98 -0.95 -8.69 18.74
C ILE A 98 -1.63 -8.62 20.10
N ASN A 99 -2.30 -7.50 20.40
CA ASN A 99 -2.97 -7.28 21.68
C ASN A 99 -4.11 -8.28 21.98
N LYS A 100 -4.63 -8.95 20.94
CA LYS A 100 -5.67 -9.98 21.06
C LYS A 100 -5.11 -11.39 21.29
N LEU A 101 -3.80 -11.59 21.12
CA LEU A 101 -3.15 -12.89 21.23
C LEU A 101 -2.69 -13.16 22.67
N LYS A 102 -2.96 -14.37 23.15
CA LYS A 102 -2.64 -14.77 24.53
C LYS A 102 -1.20 -15.22 24.73
N THR A 103 -0.58 -15.78 23.68
CA THR A 103 0.72 -16.44 23.80
C THR A 103 1.81 -15.63 23.13
N GLU A 104 2.96 -15.56 23.79
CA GLU A 104 4.16 -14.87 23.28
C GLU A 104 4.60 -15.40 21.92
N LYS A 105 4.50 -16.73 21.72
CA LYS A 105 4.81 -17.35 20.42
C LYS A 105 3.89 -16.85 19.30
N ALA A 106 2.59 -16.67 19.57
CA ALA A 106 1.65 -16.17 18.59
C ALA A 106 1.87 -14.67 18.32
N LYS A 107 2.14 -13.88 19.37
CA LYS A 107 2.52 -12.47 19.25
C LYS A 107 3.79 -12.31 18.40
N GLN A 108 4.85 -13.05 18.68
CA GLN A 108 6.10 -13.01 17.92
C GLN A 108 5.88 -13.35 16.44
N LYS A 109 5.11 -14.41 16.14
CA LYS A 109 4.75 -14.74 14.76
C LYS A 109 4.02 -13.60 14.06
N ARG A 110 3.22 -12.82 14.79
CA ARG A 110 2.50 -11.66 14.25
C ARG A 110 3.44 -10.47 14.00
N VAL A 111 4.40 -10.25 14.89
CA VAL A 111 5.50 -9.28 14.69
C VAL A 111 6.31 -9.62 13.44
N ASP A 112 6.75 -10.87 13.30
CA ASP A 112 7.53 -11.30 12.14
C ASP A 112 6.71 -11.20 10.84
N LYS A 113 5.39 -11.41 10.91
CA LYS A 113 4.48 -11.24 9.78
C LYS A 113 4.46 -9.80 9.25
N PHE A 114 4.52 -8.80 10.13
CA PHE A 114 4.54 -7.40 9.70
C PHE A 114 5.68 -7.14 8.71
N TYR A 115 6.90 -7.50 9.08
CA TYR A 115 8.06 -7.27 8.24
C TYR A 115 8.07 -8.19 7.01
N SER A 116 7.86 -9.49 7.21
CA SER A 116 7.93 -10.47 6.10
C SER A 116 6.88 -10.27 5.02
N SER A 117 5.72 -9.67 5.33
CA SER A 117 4.70 -9.33 4.34
C SER A 117 5.02 -8.08 3.50
N LEU A 118 5.98 -7.25 3.95
CA LEU A 118 6.36 -6.01 3.26
C LEU A 118 7.66 -6.15 2.45
N ILE A 119 8.55 -7.07 2.83
CA ILE A 119 9.80 -7.36 2.09
C ILE A 119 9.59 -7.54 0.58
N PRO A 120 8.56 -8.28 0.11
CA PRO A 120 8.37 -8.51 -1.33
C PRO A 120 8.14 -7.24 -2.15
N TYR A 121 7.84 -6.11 -1.49
CA TYR A 121 7.48 -4.84 -2.12
C TYR A 121 8.55 -3.75 -1.93
N PHE A 122 9.73 -4.09 -1.39
CA PHE A 122 10.78 -3.10 -1.13
C PHE A 122 11.32 -2.44 -2.41
N ASP A 123 11.27 -3.13 -3.54
CA ASP A 123 11.61 -2.59 -4.86
C ASP A 123 10.62 -1.51 -5.35
N GLN A 124 9.42 -1.46 -4.78
CA GLN A 124 8.40 -0.44 -5.09
C GLN A 124 8.47 0.77 -4.14
N MET A 125 9.29 0.69 -3.09
CA MET A 125 9.37 1.70 -2.02
C MET A 125 10.57 2.62 -2.19
N GLU A 126 10.49 3.81 -1.61
CA GLU A 126 11.68 4.65 -1.42
C GLU A 126 12.37 4.28 -0.10
N GLN A 127 13.65 4.65 0.05
CA GLN A 127 14.45 4.32 1.24
C GLN A 127 13.77 4.76 2.54
N GLU A 128 13.14 5.93 2.54
CA GLU A 128 12.40 6.47 3.69
C GLU A 128 11.27 5.53 4.16
N ASN A 129 10.55 4.92 3.22
CA ASN A 129 9.49 3.97 3.57
C ASN A 129 10.08 2.71 4.22
N ILE A 130 11.20 2.22 3.68
CA ILE A 130 11.89 1.03 4.18
C ILE A 130 12.45 1.29 5.59
N ASP A 131 13.00 2.47 5.82
CA ASP A 131 13.54 2.86 7.13
C ASP A 131 12.43 2.93 8.18
N LYS A 132 11.29 3.53 7.83
CA LYS A 132 10.09 3.53 8.68
C LYS A 132 9.64 2.10 9.03
N ILE A 133 9.60 1.19 8.06
CA ILE A 133 9.23 -0.21 8.31
C ILE A 133 10.19 -0.89 9.28
N LYS A 134 11.50 -0.67 9.13
CA LYS A 134 12.54 -1.24 10.00
C LYS A 134 12.45 -0.68 11.43
N GLU A 135 12.20 0.62 11.55
CA GLU A 135 12.00 1.28 12.85
C GLU A 135 10.78 0.68 13.56
N LEU A 136 9.62 0.65 12.89
CA LEU A 136 8.38 0.11 13.45
C LEU A 136 8.52 -1.37 13.83
N HIS A 137 9.20 -2.18 13.00
CA HIS A 137 9.44 -3.58 13.31
C HIS A 137 10.37 -3.76 14.53
N THR A 138 11.38 -2.92 14.67
CA THR A 138 12.24 -2.89 15.87
C THR A 138 11.43 -2.55 17.12
N ASN A 139 10.56 -1.55 17.02
CA ASN A 139 9.69 -1.15 18.13
C ASN A 139 8.73 -2.28 18.55
N LEU A 140 8.13 -3.00 17.59
CA LEU A 140 7.29 -4.17 17.88
C LEU A 140 8.06 -5.27 18.62
N LYS A 141 9.29 -5.57 18.18
CA LYS A 141 10.14 -6.58 18.83
C LYS A 141 10.48 -6.18 20.26
N ASN A 142 10.86 -4.92 20.48
CA ASN A 142 11.23 -4.43 21.80
C ASN A 142 10.03 -4.46 22.76
N ASN A 143 8.86 -3.98 22.33
CA ASN A 143 7.66 -3.97 23.17
C ASN A 143 7.23 -5.40 23.54
N ASN A 144 7.26 -6.33 22.58
CA ASN A 144 6.96 -7.75 22.84
C ASN A 144 7.98 -8.41 23.80
N ALA A 145 9.26 -8.00 23.71
CA ALA A 145 10.31 -8.49 24.61
C ALA A 145 10.21 -7.90 26.04
N LEU A 146 9.54 -6.75 26.23
CA LEU A 146 9.31 -6.16 27.54
C LEU A 146 8.11 -6.82 28.24
N GLU A 147 6.99 -7.05 27.53
CA GLU A 147 5.82 -7.77 28.07
C GLU A 147 6.15 -9.19 28.55
N SER A 148 7.08 -9.86 27.87
CA SER A 148 7.54 -11.19 28.27
C SER A 148 8.41 -11.20 29.52
N LYS A 149 9.07 -10.08 29.87
CA LYS A 149 9.88 -9.96 31.10
C LYS A 149 9.03 -9.60 32.32
N GLU A 150 7.98 -8.79 32.16
CA GLU A 150 7.08 -8.44 33.26
C GLU A 150 6.23 -9.62 33.75
N ASN A 151 5.81 -10.51 32.85
CA ASN A 151 5.02 -11.70 33.21
C ASN A 151 5.80 -12.80 33.97
N VAL A 152 7.14 -12.75 33.99
CA VAL A 152 7.99 -13.74 34.69
C VAL A 152 8.23 -13.34 36.17
N ASN A 153 7.94 -12.09 36.55
CA ASN A 153 8.27 -11.54 37.87
C ASN A 153 7.09 -11.47 38.86
N LEU A 154 5.99 -12.21 38.65
CA LEU A 154 4.99 -12.38 39.72
C LEU A 154 5.46 -13.49 40.68
N PRO A 155 5.75 -13.18 41.96
CA PRO A 155 6.05 -14.22 42.93
C PRO A 155 4.82 -15.12 43.09
N GLU A 156 5.03 -16.44 42.97
CA GLU A 156 4.08 -17.44 43.43
C GLU A 156 3.72 -17.11 44.88
N LYS A 157 2.48 -16.65 45.10
CA LYS A 157 1.93 -16.64 46.44
C LYS A 157 1.62 -18.08 46.80
N ASP A 158 2.49 -18.66 47.61
CA ASP A 158 2.22 -19.93 48.28
C ASP A 158 0.86 -19.86 48.99
N PRO A 159 -0.06 -20.81 48.72
CA PRO A 159 -1.26 -20.94 49.52
C PRO A 159 -0.87 -21.50 50.90
N LYS A 160 -1.14 -20.71 51.94
CA LYS A 160 -1.20 -21.19 53.33
C LYS A 160 -2.48 -21.98 53.57
#